data_AF-A0AAV0K6K4-F1
#
_entry.id   AF-A0AAV0K6K4-F1
#
_cell.length_a   1.000
_cell.length_b   1.000
_cell.length_c   1.000
_cell.angle_alpha   90.00
_cell.angle_beta   90.00
_cell.angle_gamma   90.00
#
_symmetry.space_group_name_H-M   'P 1'
#
loop_
_entity.id
_entity.type
_entity.pdbx_description
1 polymer ?
#
loop_
_entity_poly.entity_id
_entity_poly.type
_entity_poly.pdbx_seq_one_letter_code
_entity_poly.pdbx_strand_id
1 'polypeptide(L)'
;MCIAGFLWQGHPLYPLLVLHNRDEYHNRPTRAVEWWGGSEEMEDVLGGRDDAAGGTWLACSRGGKVAFLTNVLELHPVPNAKTRGELPLLFLHSCKSPRGFAEELVKEAHHYNGFNLIISDISSNTMVYVSNRPKGGAVVVQDVSPGLHVLTNGKLDSPWPKV
;
A
#
# COMPACT_ATOMS: atom_id res chain seq x y z
N MET A 1 -0.08 5.29 -13.79
CA MET A 1 0.43 6.13 -12.69
C MET A 1 -0.64 6.39 -11.61
N CYS A 2 -0.67 5.54 -10.57
CA CYS A 2 -1.69 5.53 -9.52
C CYS A 2 -1.76 6.80 -8.64
N ILE A 3 -2.93 7.04 -8.04
CA ILE A 3 -3.16 8.08 -7.05
C ILE A 3 -4.12 7.57 -5.96
N ALA A 4 -3.89 7.98 -4.72
CA ALA A 4 -4.80 7.77 -3.60
C ALA A 4 -5.04 9.10 -2.88
N GLY A 5 -6.29 9.41 -2.57
CA GLY A 5 -6.68 10.44 -1.62
C GLY A 5 -7.35 9.77 -0.42
N PHE A 6 -6.96 10.13 0.79
CA PHE A 6 -7.51 9.50 1.98
C PHE A 6 -7.64 10.46 3.16
N LEU A 7 -8.68 10.28 3.96
CA LEU A 7 -8.92 11.00 5.20
C LEU A 7 -8.69 10.03 6.36
N TRP A 8 -7.67 10.31 7.16
CA TRP A 8 -7.27 9.49 8.31
C TRP A 8 -7.65 10.19 9.61
N GLN A 9 -8.44 9.54 10.47
CA GLN A 9 -8.91 10.06 11.77
C GLN A 9 -9.47 11.50 11.71
N GLY A 10 -9.97 11.92 10.54
CA GLY A 10 -10.48 13.27 10.31
C GLY A 10 -12.00 13.35 10.16
N HIS A 11 -12.71 12.22 10.19
CA HIS A 11 -14.16 12.16 10.10
C HIS A 11 -14.76 11.62 11.41
N PRO A 12 -15.87 12.18 11.92
CA PRO A 12 -16.45 11.79 13.22
C PRO A 12 -16.96 10.34 13.29
N LEU A 13 -17.30 9.75 12.14
CA LEU A 13 -17.86 8.37 12.06
C LEU A 13 -16.95 7.36 11.37
N TYR A 14 -16.01 7.81 10.55
CA TYR A 14 -15.22 6.93 9.70
C TYR A 14 -13.75 7.12 10.06
N PRO A 15 -13.09 6.12 10.67
CA PRO A 15 -11.68 6.24 11.04
C PRO A 15 -10.78 6.41 9.80
N LEU A 16 -11.21 5.86 8.66
CA LEU A 16 -10.52 5.95 7.39
C LEU A 16 -11.51 6.04 6.23
N LEU A 17 -11.31 7.01 5.33
CA LEU A 17 -11.92 7.06 4.00
C LEU A 17 -10.81 7.03 2.96
N VAL A 18 -10.90 6.17 1.95
CA VAL A 18 -9.89 6.05 0.88
C VAL A 18 -10.56 6.08 -0.50
N LEU A 19 -10.02 6.90 -1.38
CA LEU A 19 -10.25 6.86 -2.82
C LEU A 19 -8.93 6.49 -3.47
N HIS A 20 -8.90 5.35 -4.19
CA HIS A 20 -7.69 4.85 -4.82
C HIS A 20 -7.95 4.58 -6.31
N ASN A 21 -7.18 5.23 -7.17
CA ASN A 21 -7.19 5.01 -8.60
C ASN A 21 -5.89 4.32 -9.02
N ARG A 22 -6.02 3.05 -9.41
CA ARG A 22 -4.93 2.30 -10.04
C ARG A 22 -4.91 2.60 -11.53
N ASP A 23 -3.84 3.24 -11.98
CA ASP A 23 -3.62 3.56 -13.39
C ASP A 23 -2.48 2.66 -13.89
N GLU A 24 -2.86 1.74 -14.79
CA GLU A 24 -2.11 0.58 -15.25
C GLU A 24 -2.49 0.21 -16.69
N TYR A 25 -1.67 -0.58 -17.38
CA TYR A 25 -1.94 -1.05 -18.73
C TYR A 25 -3.28 -1.81 -18.83
N HIS A 26 -4.09 -1.46 -19.82
CA HIS A 26 -5.38 -2.08 -20.09
C HIS A 26 -5.30 -3.60 -20.32
N ASN A 27 -4.17 -4.10 -20.84
CA ASN A 27 -3.97 -5.53 -21.10
C ASN A 27 -3.45 -6.30 -19.88
N ARG A 28 -3.23 -5.64 -18.72
CA ARG A 28 -2.81 -6.32 -17.50
C ARG A 28 -4.05 -6.92 -16.82
N PRO A 29 -4.19 -8.26 -16.77
CA PRO A 29 -5.39 -8.90 -16.23
C PRO A 29 -5.54 -8.63 -14.74
N THR A 30 -6.77 -8.34 -14.31
CA THR A 30 -7.12 -8.12 -12.91
C THR A 30 -8.51 -8.67 -12.61
N ARG A 31 -8.74 -9.02 -11.35
CA ARG A 31 -10.07 -9.28 -10.80
C ARG A 31 -10.55 -8.11 -9.98
N ALA A 32 -11.87 -7.91 -10.04
CA ALA A 32 -12.57 -6.92 -9.24
C ALA A 32 -12.44 -7.24 -7.74
N VAL A 33 -12.85 -6.28 -6.91
CA VAL A 33 -12.84 -6.47 -5.46
C VAL A 33 -13.76 -7.63 -5.07
N GLU A 34 -13.19 -8.59 -4.36
CA GLU A 34 -13.90 -9.73 -3.78
C GLU A 34 -13.17 -10.19 -2.52
N TRP A 35 -13.86 -10.99 -1.70
CA TRP A 35 -13.16 -11.78 -0.69
C TRP A 35 -12.40 -12.89 -1.39
N TRP A 36 -11.10 -12.98 -1.14
CA TRP A 36 -10.25 -13.94 -1.83
C TRP A 36 -10.54 -15.34 -1.29
N GLY A 37 -11.21 -16.19 -2.07
CA GLY A 37 -11.43 -17.60 -1.72
C GLY A 37 -10.26 -18.51 -2.12
N GLY A 38 -10.24 -19.72 -1.59
CA GLY A 38 -9.40 -20.83 -2.10
C GLY A 38 -8.28 -21.31 -1.18
N SER A 39 -8.00 -20.62 -0.07
CA SER A 39 -7.16 -21.11 1.02
C SER A 39 -7.51 -20.38 2.32
N GLU A 40 -7.35 -21.03 3.48
CA GLU A 40 -7.62 -20.42 4.79
C GLU A 40 -6.86 -19.10 5.00
N GLU A 41 -5.61 -19.02 4.49
CA GLU A 41 -4.80 -17.80 4.59
C GLU A 41 -5.40 -16.62 3.82
N MET A 42 -6.05 -16.87 2.66
CA MET A 42 -6.55 -15.83 1.76
C MET A 42 -8.00 -15.41 2.05
N GLU A 43 -8.79 -16.23 2.74
CA GLU A 43 -10.21 -15.98 3.04
C GLU A 43 -10.48 -14.69 3.82
N ASP A 44 -9.44 -14.18 4.49
CA ASP A 44 -9.47 -12.94 5.25
C ASP A 44 -9.13 -11.69 4.42
N VAL A 45 -8.82 -11.81 3.13
CA VAL A 45 -8.44 -10.66 2.27
C VAL A 45 -9.62 -10.20 1.43
N LEU A 46 -9.97 -8.91 1.53
CA LEU A 46 -10.88 -8.21 0.63
C LEU A 46 -10.08 -7.20 -0.21
N GLY A 47 -10.07 -7.38 -1.53
CA GLY A 47 -9.35 -6.47 -2.42
C GLY A 47 -9.41 -6.88 -3.89
N GLY A 48 -8.99 -5.98 -4.78
CA GLY A 48 -8.78 -6.35 -6.19
C GLY A 48 -7.51 -7.19 -6.34
N ARG A 49 -7.49 -8.12 -7.29
CA ARG A 49 -6.34 -9.02 -7.52
C ARG A 49 -5.66 -8.73 -8.85
N ASP A 50 -4.34 -8.66 -8.83
CA ASP A 50 -3.50 -8.62 -10.01
C ASP A 50 -3.21 -10.06 -10.47
N ASP A 51 -3.82 -10.52 -11.55
CA ASP A 51 -3.65 -11.91 -12.01
C ASP A 51 -2.32 -12.13 -12.74
N ALA A 52 -1.62 -11.06 -13.14
CA ALA A 52 -0.31 -11.18 -13.78
C ALA A 52 0.82 -11.43 -12.77
N ALA A 53 0.73 -10.83 -11.57
CA ALA A 53 1.76 -10.98 -10.53
C ALA A 53 1.26 -11.61 -9.22
N GLY A 54 -0.04 -11.91 -9.10
CA GLY A 54 -0.64 -12.55 -7.93
C GLY A 54 -0.87 -11.64 -6.72
N GLY A 55 -0.57 -10.34 -6.82
CA GLY A 55 -0.65 -9.38 -5.71
C GLY A 55 -1.90 -8.50 -5.71
N THR A 56 -1.88 -7.42 -4.92
CA THR A 56 -2.93 -6.40 -4.86
C THR A 56 -2.35 -4.99 -4.75
N TRP A 57 -3.15 -3.98 -5.05
CA TRP A 57 -2.80 -2.56 -4.89
C TRP A 57 -3.52 -1.89 -3.71
N LEU A 58 -4.63 -2.47 -3.26
CA LEU A 58 -5.45 -2.03 -2.13
C LEU A 58 -6.23 -3.24 -1.63
N ALA A 59 -6.06 -3.55 -0.35
CA ALA A 59 -6.83 -4.59 0.31
C ALA A 59 -7.01 -4.30 1.80
N CYS A 60 -7.98 -4.95 2.41
CA CYS A 60 -8.17 -4.98 3.86
C CYS A 60 -8.46 -6.39 4.36
N SER A 61 -8.38 -6.58 5.68
CA SER A 61 -8.77 -7.82 6.33
C SER A 61 -9.98 -7.67 7.25
N ARG A 62 -10.60 -8.80 7.60
CA ARG A 62 -11.70 -8.86 8.59
C ARG A 62 -11.30 -8.28 9.95
N GLY A 63 -10.02 -8.40 10.31
CA GLY A 63 -9.46 -7.87 11.56
C GLY A 63 -9.20 -6.36 11.56
N GLY A 64 -9.57 -5.64 10.48
CA GLY A 64 -9.41 -4.19 10.41
C GLY A 64 -8.03 -3.72 9.95
N LYS A 65 -7.19 -4.62 9.42
CA LYS A 65 -5.95 -4.19 8.74
C LYS A 65 -6.28 -3.66 7.35
N VAL A 66 -5.61 -2.60 6.94
CA VAL A 66 -5.75 -1.99 5.60
C VAL A 66 -4.37 -1.72 5.04
N ALA A 67 -4.15 -2.05 3.78
CA ALA A 67 -2.92 -1.71 3.09
C ALA A 67 -3.17 -1.33 1.63
N PHE A 68 -2.46 -0.31 1.17
CA PHE A 68 -2.47 0.09 -0.22
C PHE A 68 -1.14 0.70 -0.64
N LEU A 69 -0.88 0.67 -1.94
CA LEU A 69 0.36 1.17 -2.49
C LEU A 69 0.15 2.08 -3.69
N THR A 70 1.16 2.90 -3.95
CA THR A 70 1.38 3.53 -5.26
C THR A 70 2.81 3.26 -5.71
N ASN A 71 3.01 3.20 -7.03
CA ASN A 71 4.35 3.02 -7.57
C ASN A 71 5.12 4.35 -7.51
N VAL A 72 6.41 4.31 -7.15
CA VAL A 72 7.28 5.46 -7.39
C VAL A 72 7.70 5.48 -8.85
N LEU A 73 7.69 6.66 -9.47
CA LEU A 73 8.13 6.81 -10.86
C LEU A 73 9.65 6.66 -10.95
N GLU A 74 10.11 5.65 -11.69
CA GLU A 74 11.53 5.37 -11.91
C GLU A 74 11.80 5.28 -13.41
N LEU A 75 12.90 5.90 -13.86
CA LEU A 75 13.35 5.81 -15.25
C LEU A 75 13.99 4.45 -15.57
N HIS A 76 14.62 3.84 -14.56
CA HIS A 76 15.38 2.60 -14.69
C HIS A 76 14.96 1.62 -13.59
N PRO A 77 13.84 0.89 -13.76
CA PRO A 77 13.45 -0.15 -12.82
C PRO A 77 14.43 -1.32 -12.87
N VAL A 78 14.62 -1.97 -11.72
CA VAL A 78 15.46 -3.18 -11.58
C VAL A 78 14.73 -4.36 -12.24
N PRO A 79 15.36 -5.04 -13.22
CA PRO A 79 14.82 -6.28 -13.78
C PRO A 79 14.74 -7.36 -12.70
N ASN A 80 13.67 -8.16 -12.70
CA ASN A 80 13.44 -9.28 -11.77
C ASN A 80 13.30 -8.90 -10.28
N ALA A 81 13.05 -7.63 -9.95
CA ALA A 81 12.63 -7.25 -8.60
C ALA A 81 11.32 -7.95 -8.20
N LYS A 82 11.16 -8.17 -6.89
CA LYS A 82 9.93 -8.71 -6.30
C LYS A 82 8.72 -7.83 -6.63
N THR A 83 7.54 -8.44 -6.70
CA THR A 83 6.32 -7.71 -7.02
C THR A 83 5.88 -6.86 -5.84
N ARG A 84 5.76 -5.55 -6.01
CA ARG A 84 5.28 -4.65 -4.94
C ARG A 84 3.88 -5.04 -4.44
N GLY A 85 3.09 -5.68 -5.29
CA GLY A 85 1.73 -6.12 -4.96
C GLY A 85 1.67 -7.22 -3.89
N GLU A 86 2.78 -7.85 -3.52
CA GLU A 86 2.80 -8.79 -2.38
C GLU A 86 2.82 -8.06 -1.03
N LEU A 87 3.33 -6.81 -0.98
CA LEU A 87 3.52 -6.08 0.27
C LEU A 87 2.22 -5.90 1.09
N PRO A 88 1.07 -5.52 0.48
CA PRO A 88 -0.19 -5.45 1.22
C PRO A 88 -0.57 -6.81 1.80
N LEU A 89 -0.43 -7.90 1.04
CA LEU A 89 -0.78 -9.24 1.48
C LEU A 89 0.09 -9.70 2.65
N LEU A 90 1.41 -9.51 2.54
CA LEU A 90 2.35 -9.81 3.62
C LEU A 90 1.98 -9.08 4.92
N PHE A 91 1.52 -7.84 4.84
CA PHE A 91 1.06 -7.10 6.02
C PHE A 91 -0.25 -7.67 6.58
N LEU A 92 -1.24 -7.93 5.72
CA LEU A 92 -2.55 -8.46 6.13
C LEU A 92 -2.44 -9.84 6.82
N HIS A 93 -1.55 -10.72 6.35
CA HIS A 93 -1.31 -12.03 6.97
C HIS A 93 -0.36 -12.00 8.18
N SER A 94 0.37 -10.90 8.38
CA SER A 94 1.24 -10.80 9.56
C SER A 94 0.42 -10.63 10.84
N CYS A 95 0.94 -11.08 11.99
CA CYS A 95 0.39 -10.72 13.31
C CYS A 95 0.99 -9.42 13.88
N LYS A 96 1.73 -8.65 13.06
CA LYS A 96 2.51 -7.50 13.51
C LYS A 96 1.68 -6.22 13.54
N SER A 97 2.08 -5.28 14.39
CA SER A 97 1.61 -3.90 14.31
C SER A 97 2.11 -3.25 13.01
N PRO A 98 1.46 -2.17 12.52
CA PRO A 98 1.94 -1.44 11.34
C PRO A 98 3.42 -1.03 11.47
N ARG A 99 3.83 -0.51 12.63
CA ARG A 99 5.21 -0.11 12.89
C ARG A 99 6.18 -1.28 12.87
N GLY A 100 5.85 -2.38 13.56
CA GLY A 100 6.71 -3.57 13.60
C GLY A 100 6.88 -4.22 12.23
N PHE A 101 5.82 -4.25 11.41
CA PHE A 101 5.93 -4.71 10.03
C PHE A 101 6.84 -3.79 9.18
N ALA A 102 6.69 -2.47 9.31
CA ALA A 102 7.53 -1.52 8.57
C ALA A 102 9.02 -1.67 8.90
N GLU A 103 9.37 -1.86 10.17
CA GLU A 103 10.75 -2.02 10.63
C GLU A 103 11.42 -3.28 10.06
N GLU A 104 10.66 -4.36 9.89
CA GLU A 104 11.16 -5.55 9.20
C GLU A 104 11.27 -5.33 7.69
N LEU A 105 10.25 -4.70 7.08
CA LEU A 105 10.23 -4.43 5.65
C LEU A 105 11.44 -3.60 5.21
N VAL A 106 11.93 -2.67 6.03
CA VAL A 106 13.13 -1.87 5.73
C VAL A 106 14.33 -2.74 5.32
N LYS A 107 14.50 -3.92 5.94
CA LYS A 107 15.62 -4.84 5.67
C LYS A 107 15.55 -5.43 4.26
N GLU A 108 14.32 -5.68 3.78
CA GLU A 108 14.03 -6.35 2.51
C GLU A 108 13.62 -5.37 1.40
N ALA A 109 13.45 -4.08 1.71
CA ALA A 109 12.91 -3.07 0.80
C ALA A 109 13.73 -2.88 -0.49
N HIS A 110 15.01 -3.27 -0.48
CA HIS A 110 15.91 -3.22 -1.62
C HIS A 110 15.59 -4.28 -2.69
N HIS A 111 14.85 -5.34 -2.35
CA HIS A 111 14.39 -6.36 -3.30
C HIS A 111 13.24 -5.90 -4.21
N TYR A 112 12.66 -4.73 -3.93
CA TYR A 112 11.52 -4.18 -4.66
C TYR A 112 11.93 -2.96 -5.50
N ASN A 113 11.25 -2.78 -6.63
CA ASN A 113 11.22 -1.49 -7.32
C ASN A 113 10.56 -0.42 -6.44
N GLY A 114 10.68 0.84 -6.84
CA GLY A 114 10.19 1.99 -6.09
C GLY A 114 8.71 1.88 -5.71
N PHE A 115 8.41 2.03 -4.42
CA PHE A 115 7.06 1.97 -3.90
C PHE A 115 6.81 3.02 -2.82
N ASN A 116 5.53 3.36 -2.69
CA ASN A 116 4.95 3.98 -1.53
C ASN A 116 3.92 3.00 -0.97
N LEU A 117 4.00 2.69 0.31
CA LEU A 117 3.13 1.76 0.99
C LEU A 117 2.48 2.46 2.18
N ILE A 118 1.17 2.37 2.28
CA ILE A 118 0.41 2.71 3.49
C ILE A 118 -0.05 1.39 4.10
N ILE A 119 0.22 1.21 5.39
CA ILE A 119 -0.27 0.10 6.21
C ILE A 119 -0.94 0.67 7.45
N SER A 120 -2.11 0.15 7.78
CA SER A 120 -2.89 0.62 8.90
C SER A 120 -3.59 -0.53 9.61
N ASP A 121 -3.76 -0.35 10.91
CA ASP A 121 -4.64 -1.15 11.73
C ASP A 121 -5.67 -0.20 12.36
N ILE A 122 -6.93 -0.37 11.92
CA ILE A 122 -8.04 0.47 12.36
C ILE A 122 -8.33 0.27 13.85
N SER A 123 -8.14 -0.94 14.37
CA SER A 123 -8.43 -1.26 15.78
C SER A 123 -7.48 -0.52 16.73
N SER A 124 -6.22 -0.35 16.32
CA SER A 124 -5.20 0.38 17.09
C SER A 124 -5.02 1.83 16.66
N ASN A 125 -5.86 2.35 15.74
CA ASN A 125 -5.75 3.70 15.18
C ASN A 125 -4.33 4.06 14.75
N THR A 126 -3.61 3.10 14.17
CA THR A 126 -2.22 3.28 13.74
C THR A 126 -2.13 3.20 12.22
N MET A 127 -1.41 4.14 11.62
CA MET A 127 -1.11 4.15 10.19
C MET A 127 0.35 4.55 9.97
N VAL A 128 1.03 3.77 9.12
CA VAL A 128 2.44 3.96 8.80
C VAL A 128 2.61 4.03 7.28
N TYR A 129 3.39 5.01 6.86
CA TYR A 129 3.88 5.19 5.50
C TYR A 129 5.30 4.65 5.37
N VAL A 130 5.54 3.85 4.33
CA VAL A 130 6.85 3.30 3.98
C VAL A 130 7.19 3.62 2.52
N SER A 131 8.41 4.07 2.26
CA SER A 131 8.91 4.25 0.89
C SER A 131 10.39 3.96 0.76
N ASN A 132 10.77 3.19 -0.25
CA ASN A 132 12.16 2.76 -0.51
C ASN A 132 12.91 3.62 -1.53
N ARG A 133 12.30 4.72 -2.00
CA ARG A 133 12.91 5.64 -2.99
C ARG A 133 12.74 7.12 -2.64
N PRO A 134 13.10 7.58 -1.43
CA PRO A 134 13.37 9.00 -1.28
C PRO A 134 14.61 9.38 -2.11
N LYS A 135 14.63 10.60 -2.68
CA LYS A 135 15.80 11.12 -3.40
C LYS A 135 17.07 10.98 -2.55
N GLY A 136 17.98 10.08 -2.97
CA GLY A 136 19.32 9.90 -2.38
C GLY A 136 19.37 9.42 -0.93
N GLY A 137 18.31 8.78 -0.41
CA GLY A 137 18.18 8.48 1.02
C GLY A 137 17.87 7.02 1.36
N ALA A 138 17.94 6.72 2.66
CA ALA A 138 17.50 5.45 3.25
C ALA A 138 15.97 5.28 3.16
N VAL A 139 15.48 4.06 3.36
CA VAL A 139 14.03 3.77 3.42
C VAL A 139 13.34 4.69 4.43
N VAL A 140 12.24 5.33 4.03
CA VAL A 140 11.41 6.15 4.91
C VAL A 140 10.40 5.25 5.61
N VAL A 141 10.29 5.41 6.93
CA VAL A 141 9.18 4.89 7.75
C VAL A 141 8.66 6.06 8.56
N GLN A 142 7.38 6.38 8.42
CA GLN A 142 6.77 7.55 9.04
C GLN A 142 5.36 7.22 9.53
N ASP A 143 5.02 7.65 10.74
CA ASP A 143 3.63 7.59 11.22
C ASP A 143 2.79 8.67 10.51
N VAL A 144 1.61 8.29 10.04
CA VAL A 144 0.71 9.21 9.33
C VAL A 144 -0.16 9.94 10.36
N SER A 145 -0.03 11.27 10.41
CA SER A 145 -0.83 12.12 11.27
C SER A 145 -2.31 12.08 10.88
N PRO A 146 -3.26 12.33 11.79
CA PRO A 146 -4.65 12.58 11.42
C PRO A 146 -4.78 13.73 10.41
N GLY A 147 -5.62 13.56 9.39
CA GLY A 147 -5.84 14.59 8.36
C GLY A 147 -6.20 14.05 6.98
N LEU A 148 -6.33 14.98 6.04
CA LEU A 148 -6.48 14.69 4.61
C LEU A 148 -5.09 14.52 3.99
N HIS A 149 -4.91 13.44 3.27
CA HIS A 149 -3.65 13.08 2.63
C HIS A 149 -3.84 12.72 1.16
N VAL A 150 -2.80 12.97 0.38
CA VAL A 150 -2.73 12.55 -1.02
C VAL A 150 -1.41 11.85 -1.29
N LEU A 151 -1.51 10.69 -1.93
CA LEU A 151 -0.38 9.87 -2.31
C LEU A 151 -0.42 9.59 -3.82
N THR A 152 0.57 10.11 -4.53
CA THR A 152 0.76 9.90 -5.97
C THR A 152 1.95 8.98 -6.22
N ASN A 153 2.71 9.19 -7.30
CA ASN A 153 3.97 8.51 -7.56
C ASN A 153 5.17 9.19 -6.88
N GLY A 154 4.94 10.31 -6.19
CA GLY A 154 5.92 11.01 -5.37
C GLY A 154 5.87 10.60 -3.89
N LYS A 155 6.38 11.46 -3.01
CA LYS A 155 6.29 11.26 -1.56
C LYS A 155 4.86 11.59 -1.08
N LEU A 156 4.47 11.04 0.07
CA LEU A 156 3.24 11.42 0.76
C LEU A 156 3.13 12.95 0.90
N ASP A 157 1.98 13.51 0.52
CA ASP A 157 1.65 14.94 0.55
C ASP A 157 2.62 15.87 -0.18
N SER A 158 3.46 15.33 -1.07
CA SER A 158 4.32 16.17 -1.90
C SER A 158 3.53 16.83 -3.03
N PRO A 159 3.82 18.10 -3.38
CA PRO A 159 3.25 18.74 -4.55
C PRO A 159 3.53 17.89 -5.79
N TRP A 160 2.49 17.54 -6.53
CA TRP A 160 2.58 16.68 -7.71
C TRP A 160 1.70 17.25 -8.82
N PRO A 161 2.05 17.16 -10.11
CA PRO A 161 1.27 17.79 -11.17
C PRO A 161 -0.22 17.37 -11.27
N LYS A 162 -0.61 16.28 -10.59
CA LYS A 162 -1.99 15.78 -10.53
C LYS A 162 -2.79 16.32 -9.34
N VAL A 163 -2.17 17.14 -8.47
CA VAL A 163 -2.70 17.62 -7.19
C VAL A 163 -2.44 19.11 -7.06
#